data_AF-A0A365Z9X2-F1
#
_entry.id   AF-A0A365Z9X2-F1
#
_cell.length_a   1.000
_cell.length_b   1.000
_cell.length_c   1.000
_cell.angle_alpha   90.00
_cell.angle_beta   90.00
_cell.angle_gamma   90.00
#
_symmetry.space_group_name_H-M   'P 1'
#
loop_
_entity.id
_entity.type
_entity.pdbx_description
1 polymer ?
#
loop_
_entity_poly.entity_id
_entity_poly.type
_entity_poly.pdbx_seq_one_letter_code
_entity_poly.pdbx_strand_id
1 'polypeptide(L)'
;MPPLVVVAVHHAGSGGGWTHRACRPCLVRERLIPLTFHPLRHDGTRLAYPEIVPGELVATLAPLGESPALAAPVGRLLAAVASTKDRTLDADQRHAAHDEARAAVARLRKAARQESGTARQPRADGASERDRPPHLTDQPHGHP
;
A
#
# COMPACT_ATOMS: atom_id res chain seq x y z
N MET A 1 -15.30 -3.74 11.22
CA MET A 1 -14.26 -4.75 10.90
C MET A 1 -13.13 -4.05 10.16
N PRO A 2 -11.85 -4.19 10.56
CA PRO A 2 -10.75 -3.68 9.75
C PRO A 2 -10.72 -4.39 8.39
N PRO A 3 -10.36 -3.70 7.29
CA PRO A 3 -10.31 -4.31 5.97
C PRO A 3 -9.25 -5.43 5.95
N LEU A 4 -9.60 -6.55 5.31
CA LEU A 4 -8.71 -7.69 5.11
C LEU A 4 -8.13 -7.65 3.70
N VAL A 5 -6.81 -7.78 3.60
CA VAL A 5 -6.07 -7.72 2.33
C VAL A 5 -5.80 -9.12 1.80
N VAL A 6 -5.96 -9.35 0.49
CA VAL A 6 -5.65 -10.65 -0.11
C VAL A 6 -4.13 -10.82 -0.20
N VAL A 7 -3.61 -11.94 0.28
CA VAL A 7 -2.16 -12.22 0.34
C VAL A 7 -1.74 -13.50 -0.36
N ALA A 8 -2.70 -14.37 -0.69
CA ALA A 8 -2.47 -15.56 -1.49
C ALA A 8 -3.79 -16.10 -2.07
N VAL A 9 -3.69 -16.86 -3.14
CA VAL A 9 -4.76 -17.68 -3.71
C VAL A 9 -4.27 -19.10 -3.79
N HIS A 10 -5.09 -20.05 -3.36
CA HIS A 10 -4.85 -21.46 -3.56
C HIS A 10 -5.80 -21.99 -4.63
N HIS A 11 -5.25 -22.48 -5.73
CA HIS A 11 -6.01 -23.14 -6.78
C HIS A 11 -6.13 -24.63 -6.45
N ALA A 12 -7.34 -25.13 -6.19
CA ALA A 12 -7.57 -26.58 -6.09
C ALA A 12 -7.79 -27.15 -7.49
N GLY A 13 -7.00 -28.14 -7.89
CA GLY A 13 -7.01 -28.71 -9.26
C GLY A 13 -8.35 -29.31 -9.71
N SER A 14 -9.30 -29.53 -8.79
CA SER A 14 -10.63 -30.09 -9.09
C SER A 14 -11.77 -29.51 -8.22
N GLY A 15 -11.56 -28.36 -7.58
CA GLY A 15 -12.54 -27.74 -6.67
C GLY A 15 -12.44 -26.22 -6.62
N GLY A 16 -13.35 -25.57 -5.91
CA GLY A 16 -13.30 -24.11 -5.70
C GLY A 16 -12.04 -23.71 -4.94
N GLY A 17 -11.16 -22.92 -5.56
CA GLY A 17 -9.99 -22.36 -4.89
C GLY A 17 -10.38 -21.46 -3.71
N TRP A 18 -9.44 -21.18 -2.82
CA TRP A 18 -9.67 -20.26 -1.68
C TRP A 18 -8.66 -19.11 -1.68
N THR A 19 -9.10 -17.97 -1.15
CA THR A 19 -8.25 -16.78 -0.99
C THR A 19 -7.84 -16.63 0.46
N HIS A 20 -6.54 -16.45 0.70
CA HIS A 20 -6.04 -16.10 2.02
C HIS A 20 -6.07 -14.59 2.18
N ARG A 21 -6.67 -14.14 3.28
CA ARG A 21 -6.73 -12.72 3.62
C ARG A 21 -6.04 -12.48 4.97
N ALA A 22 -5.37 -11.35 5.08
CA ALA A 22 -4.66 -10.94 6.29
C ALA A 22 -5.21 -9.62 6.83
N CYS A 23 -5.33 -9.55 8.16
CA CYS A 23 -5.56 -8.28 8.84
C CYS A 23 -4.26 -7.50 8.98
N ARG A 24 -4.35 -6.20 9.31
CA ARG A 24 -3.17 -5.32 9.46
C ARG A 24 -2.10 -5.91 10.41
N PRO A 25 -2.42 -6.41 11.62
CA PRO A 25 -1.42 -7.07 12.47
C PRO A 25 -0.72 -8.27 11.80
N CYS A 26 -1.44 -9.09 11.04
CA CYS A 26 -0.84 -10.21 10.32
C CYS A 26 0.09 -9.75 9.19
N LEU A 27 -0.26 -8.69 8.45
CA LEU A 27 0.62 -8.10 7.43
C LEU A 27 1.97 -7.67 8.04
N VAL A 28 1.97 -7.12 9.26
CA VAL A 28 3.20 -6.70 9.94
C VAL A 28 3.98 -7.91 10.48
N ARG A 29 3.31 -8.78 11.26
CA ARG A 29 3.96 -9.89 11.95
C ARG A 29 4.58 -10.91 11.00
N GLU A 30 3.88 -11.21 9.91
CA GLU A 30 4.32 -12.17 8.89
C GLU A 30 4.96 -11.49 7.69
N ARG A 31 5.12 -10.16 7.73
CA ARG A 31 5.73 -9.32 6.68
C ARG A 31 5.09 -9.53 5.31
N LEU A 32 3.80 -9.81 5.26
CA LEU A 32 3.13 -10.26 4.03
C LEU A 32 3.00 -9.12 3.02
N ILE A 33 3.28 -9.46 1.76
CA ILE A 33 3.05 -8.59 0.60
C ILE A 33 1.63 -8.88 0.08
N PRO A 34 0.78 -7.85 -0.08
CA PRO A 34 -0.50 -7.97 -0.77
C PRO A 34 -0.37 -8.65 -2.14
N LEU A 35 -1.30 -9.54 -2.47
CA LEU A 35 -1.31 -10.34 -3.70
C LEU A 35 -1.21 -9.47 -4.95
N THR A 36 -1.85 -8.28 -4.94
CA THR A 36 -1.81 -7.34 -6.08
C THR A 36 -0.40 -6.87 -6.43
N PHE A 37 0.57 -6.99 -5.51
CA PHE A 37 1.98 -6.63 -5.76
C PHE A 37 2.86 -7.84 -6.07
N HIS A 38 2.31 -9.05 -6.16
CA HIS A 38 3.09 -10.22 -6.51
C HIS A 38 3.55 -10.13 -7.97
N PRO A 39 4.76 -10.62 -8.31
CA PRO A 39 5.19 -10.71 -9.70
C PRO A 39 4.20 -11.53 -10.55
N LEU A 40 4.02 -11.20 -11.82
CA LEU A 40 3.05 -11.85 -12.72
C LEU A 40 3.19 -13.37 -12.83
N ARG A 41 4.41 -13.91 -12.64
CA ARG A 41 4.72 -15.34 -12.71
C ARG A 41 4.68 -16.02 -11.34
N HIS A 42 4.26 -15.33 -10.29
CA HIS A 42 4.12 -15.91 -8.96
C HIS A 42 2.93 -16.87 -8.95
N ASP A 43 3.08 -17.99 -8.24
CA ASP A 43 2.09 -19.08 -8.15
C ASP A 43 0.89 -18.78 -7.24
N GLY A 44 0.76 -17.53 -6.81
CA GLY A 44 -0.29 -17.10 -5.89
C GLY A 44 -0.07 -17.50 -4.42
N THR A 45 1.05 -18.14 -4.07
CA THR A 45 1.38 -18.43 -2.66
C THR A 45 1.72 -17.16 -1.87
N ARG A 46 1.87 -17.25 -0.55
CA ARG A 46 2.18 -16.08 0.29
C ARG A 46 3.62 -15.61 0.01
N LEU A 47 3.75 -14.32 -0.31
CA LEU A 47 5.05 -13.66 -0.45
C LEU A 47 5.28 -12.69 0.72
N ALA A 48 6.50 -12.67 1.25
CA ALA A 48 6.90 -11.79 2.35
C ALA A 48 7.89 -10.72 1.87
N TYR A 49 7.86 -9.55 2.51
CA TYR A 49 8.86 -8.51 2.32
C TYR A 49 10.24 -9.05 2.73
N PRO A 50 11.26 -8.91 1.86
CA PRO A 50 12.58 -9.43 2.14
C PRO A 50 13.20 -8.72 3.36
N GLU A 51 14.12 -9.40 4.05
CA GLU A 51 14.73 -8.91 5.31
C GLU A 51 15.42 -7.54 5.17
N ILE A 52 15.86 -7.17 3.97
CA ILE A 52 16.41 -5.84 3.70
C ILE A 52 15.40 -4.70 3.92
N VAL A 53 14.09 -5.01 3.92
CA VAL A 53 13.02 -4.06 4.28
C VAL A 53 12.89 -4.01 5.79
N PRO A 54 13.15 -2.87 6.44
CA PRO A 54 13.07 -2.79 7.90
C PRO A 54 11.64 -3.02 8.42
N GLY A 55 11.51 -3.61 9.61
CA GLY A 55 10.21 -3.91 10.22
C GLY A 55 9.32 -2.67 10.41
N GLU A 56 9.89 -1.51 10.72
CA GLU A 56 9.12 -0.26 10.84
C GLU A 56 8.57 0.22 9.49
N LEU A 57 9.27 -0.07 8.39
CA LEU A 57 8.76 0.21 7.05
C LEU A 57 7.59 -0.72 6.71
N VAL A 58 7.69 -2.01 7.06
CA VAL A 58 6.55 -2.95 6.92
C VAL A 58 5.34 -2.48 7.73
N ALA A 59 5.55 -2.01 8.97
CA ALA A 59 4.49 -1.47 9.80
C ALA A 59 3.82 -0.22 9.19
N THR A 60 4.59 0.60 8.47
CA THR A 60 4.09 1.78 7.74
C THR A 60 3.31 1.39 6.49
N LEU A 61 3.71 0.32 5.80
CA LEU A 61 3.05 -0.17 4.59
C LEU A 61 1.72 -0.89 4.89
N ALA A 62 1.64 -1.62 6.00
CA ALA A 62 0.47 -2.41 6.37
C ALA A 62 -0.88 -1.65 6.37
N PRO A 63 -1.01 -0.41 6.90
CA PRO A 63 -2.26 0.36 6.79
C PRO A 63 -2.57 0.86 5.38
N LEU A 64 -1.58 0.94 4.48
CA LEU A 64 -1.77 1.39 3.09
C LEU A 64 -2.32 0.29 2.18
N GLY A 65 -2.27 -0.97 2.65
CA GLY A 65 -2.90 -2.11 1.99
C GLY A 65 -2.51 -2.25 0.52
N GLU A 66 -3.53 -2.30 -0.34
CA GLU A 66 -3.42 -2.51 -1.79
C GLU A 66 -3.30 -1.19 -2.58
N SER A 67 -2.82 -0.11 -1.95
CA SER A 67 -2.69 1.19 -2.64
C SER A 67 -1.92 1.06 -3.96
N PRO A 68 -2.51 1.48 -5.10
CA PRO A 68 -1.88 1.33 -6.41
C PRO A 68 -0.58 2.14 -6.54
N ALA A 69 -0.42 3.20 -5.75
CA ALA A 69 0.80 3.99 -5.69
C ALA A 69 2.03 3.17 -5.24
N LEU A 70 1.81 2.06 -4.53
CA LEU A 70 2.87 1.17 -4.04
C LEU A 70 3.26 0.07 -5.02
N ALA A 71 2.45 -0.19 -6.07
CA ALA A 71 2.69 -1.32 -6.98
C ALA A 71 4.07 -1.25 -7.66
N ALA A 72 4.40 -0.11 -8.28
CA ALA A 72 5.69 0.05 -8.96
C ALA A 72 6.90 0.06 -7.99
N PRO A 73 6.86 0.78 -6.84
CA PRO A 73 7.91 0.66 -5.82
C PRO A 73 8.14 -0.76 -5.30
N VAL A 74 7.08 -1.52 -4.98
CA VAL A 74 7.20 -2.90 -4.49
C VAL A 74 7.73 -3.83 -5.58
N GLY A 75 7.23 -3.70 -6.83
CA GLY A 75 7.74 -4.48 -7.95
C GLY A 75 9.23 -4.27 -8.21
N ARG A 76 9.72 -3.01 -8.16
CA ARG A 76 11.15 -2.69 -8.28
C ARG A 76 11.98 -3.26 -7.15
N LEU A 77 11.49 -3.23 -5.91
CA LEU A 77 12.16 -3.85 -4.77
C LEU A 77 12.32 -5.36 -4.99
N LEU A 78 11.26 -6.06 -5.38
CA LEU A 78 11.29 -7.50 -5.59
C LEU A 78 12.25 -7.88 -6.72
N ALA A 79 12.26 -7.12 -7.83
CA ALA A 79 13.20 -7.31 -8.91
C ALA A 79 14.66 -7.11 -8.46
N ALA A 80 14.97 -6.00 -7.77
CA ALA A 80 16.32 -5.72 -7.28
C ALA A 80 16.80 -6.80 -6.29
N VAL A 81 15.92 -7.27 -5.41
CA VAL A 81 16.25 -8.35 -4.47
C VAL A 81 16.45 -9.69 -5.19
N ALA A 82 15.70 -9.98 -6.26
CA ALA A 82 15.94 -11.16 -7.07
C ALA A 82 17.33 -11.11 -7.73
N SER A 83 17.76 -9.94 -8.25
CA SER A 83 19.10 -9.76 -8.82
C SER A 83 20.23 -10.04 -7.84
N THR A 84 20.05 -9.76 -6.53
CA THR A 84 21.08 -10.08 -5.52
C THR A 84 21.32 -11.59 -5.34
N LYS A 85 20.38 -12.43 -5.80
CA LYS A 85 20.47 -13.89 -5.73
C LYS A 85 21.02 -14.51 -7.01
N ASP A 86 21.28 -13.71 -8.04
CA ASP A 86 21.82 -14.19 -9.30
C ASP A 86 23.28 -14.61 -9.12
N ARG A 87 23.53 -15.91 -9.29
CA ARG A 87 24.86 -16.53 -9.10
C ARG A 87 25.76 -16.38 -10.32
N THR A 88 25.23 -15.89 -11.44
CA THR A 88 26.01 -15.66 -12.66
C THR A 88 26.79 -14.35 -12.61
N LEU A 89 26.48 -13.46 -11.66
CA LEU A 89 27.10 -12.17 -11.50
C LEU A 89 28.49 -12.25 -10.85
N ASP A 90 29.42 -11.44 -11.35
CA ASP A 90 30.72 -11.22 -10.71
C ASP A 90 30.58 -10.45 -9.37
N ALA A 91 31.70 -10.21 -8.69
CA ALA A 91 31.70 -9.56 -7.38
C ALA A 91 31.19 -8.11 -7.42
N ASP A 92 31.60 -7.34 -8.45
CA ASP A 92 31.24 -5.94 -8.59
C ASP A 92 29.76 -5.80 -8.96
N GLN A 93 29.27 -6.66 -9.85
CA GLN A 93 27.87 -6.75 -10.21
C GLN A 93 26.99 -7.15 -9.02
N ARG A 94 27.43 -8.09 -8.19
CA ARG A 94 26.72 -8.45 -6.96
C ARG A 94 26.68 -7.28 -5.97
N HIS A 95 27.78 -6.54 -5.83
CA HIS A 95 27.82 -5.34 -5.00
C HIS A 95 26.81 -4.29 -5.49
N ALA A 96 26.82 -3.98 -6.79
CA ALA A 96 25.87 -3.07 -7.42
C ALA A 96 24.41 -3.52 -7.24
N ALA A 97 24.13 -4.82 -7.34
CA ALA A 97 22.79 -5.37 -7.10
C ALA A 97 22.33 -5.15 -5.65
N HIS A 98 23.24 -5.32 -4.67
CA HIS A 98 22.93 -5.04 -3.27
C HIS A 98 22.66 -3.55 -3.03
N ASP A 99 23.43 -2.66 -3.65
CA ASP A 99 23.20 -1.21 -3.57
C ASP A 99 21.87 -0.81 -4.19
N GLU A 100 21.52 -1.38 -5.34
CA GLU A 100 20.24 -1.15 -5.98
C GLU A 100 19.07 -1.66 -5.14
N ALA A 101 19.22 -2.80 -4.45
CA ALA A 101 18.23 -3.28 -3.50
C ALA A 101 18.04 -2.31 -2.31
N ARG A 102 19.14 -1.74 -1.78
CA ARG A 102 19.08 -0.69 -0.73
C ARG A 102 18.40 0.58 -1.24
N ALA A 103 18.72 1.00 -2.47
CA ALA A 103 18.08 2.15 -3.11
C ALA A 103 16.58 1.92 -3.33
N ALA A 104 16.18 0.70 -3.69
CA ALA A 104 14.77 0.33 -3.84
C ALA A 104 14.01 0.42 -2.51
N VAL A 105 14.61 0.00 -1.40
CA VAL A 105 14.04 0.19 -0.05
C VAL A 105 13.86 1.68 0.27
N ALA A 106 14.85 2.52 -0.04
CA ALA A 106 14.75 3.97 0.18
C ALA A 106 13.61 4.60 -0.63
N ARG A 107 13.45 4.19 -1.90
CA ARG A 107 12.34 4.63 -2.77
C ARG A 107 10.98 4.15 -2.25
N LEU A 108 10.88 2.90 -1.78
CA LEU A 108 9.67 2.38 -1.16
C LEU A 108 9.29 3.18 0.09
N ARG A 109 10.27 3.49 0.95
CA ARG A 109 10.06 4.35 2.13
C ARG A 109 9.54 5.74 1.74
N LYS A 110 10.08 6.35 0.69
CA LYS A 110 9.61 7.64 0.18
C LYS A 110 8.16 7.55 -0.30
N ALA A 111 7.82 6.54 -1.10
CA ALA A 111 6.46 6.33 -1.59
C ALA A 111 5.46 6.11 -0.45
N ALA A 112 5.81 5.28 0.54
CA ALA A 112 4.96 5.03 1.70
C ALA A 112 4.68 6.31 2.51
N ARG A 113 5.66 7.19 2.67
CA ARG A 113 5.48 8.49 3.35
C ARG A 113 4.56 9.42 2.57
N GLN A 114 4.71 9.49 1.25
CA GLN A 114 3.86 10.30 0.39
C GLN A 114 2.41 9.83 0.46
N GLU A 115 2.18 8.52 0.31
CA GLU A 115 0.84 7.93 0.38
C GLU A 115 0.19 8.12 1.75
N SER A 116 0.97 7.94 2.83
CA SER A 116 0.49 8.20 4.19
C SER A 116 0.11 9.66 4.41
N GLY A 117 0.82 10.60 3.76
CA GLY A 117 0.52 12.03 3.79
C GLY A 117 -0.79 12.35 3.07
N THR A 118 -0.98 11.79 1.87
CA THR A 118 -2.22 11.93 1.11
C THR A 118 -3.42 11.38 1.87
N ALA A 119 -3.29 10.20 2.48
CA ALA A 119 -4.35 9.60 3.30
C ALA A 119 -4.68 10.42 4.56
N ARG A 120 -3.74 11.24 5.05
CA ARG A 120 -3.93 12.11 6.21
C ARG A 120 -4.52 13.48 5.87
N GLN A 121 -4.68 13.83 4.59
CA GLN A 121 -5.38 15.05 4.17
C GLN A 121 -6.86 14.79 3.88
N PRO A 122 -7.76 14.94 4.87
CA PRO A 122 -9.15 15.25 4.61
C PRO A 122 -9.51 16.68 5.09
N ARG A 123 -10.10 17.48 4.18
CA ARG A 123 -10.91 18.70 4.44
C ARG A 123 -10.23 19.86 5.20
N ALA A 124 -9.24 20.50 4.59
CA ALA A 124 -8.91 21.90 4.95
C ALA A 124 -9.54 22.93 3.99
N ASP A 125 -10.35 22.49 3.00
CA ASP A 125 -11.03 23.37 2.03
C ASP A 125 -12.56 23.34 2.23
N GLY A 126 -13.01 23.75 3.42
CA GLY A 126 -14.44 23.73 3.77
C GLY A 126 -14.79 24.69 4.90
N ALA A 127 -14.32 25.94 4.83
CA ALA A 127 -14.81 27.02 5.68
C ALA A 127 -14.58 28.39 5.02
N SER A 128 -15.22 28.61 3.88
CA SER A 128 -15.52 29.96 3.40
C SER A 128 -16.99 30.03 2.97
N GLU A 129 -17.88 29.60 3.87
CA GLU A 129 -19.29 29.97 3.81
C GLU A 129 -19.72 30.25 5.25
N ARG A 130 -19.61 31.52 5.63
CA ARG A 130 -20.25 32.04 6.83
C ARG A 130 -20.93 33.36 6.48
N ASP A 131 -22.26 33.28 6.56
CA ASP A 131 -23.19 34.36 6.85
C ASP A 131 -23.57 35.36 5.75
N ARG A 132 -24.45 34.87 4.88
CA ARG A 132 -25.57 35.65 4.31
C ARG A 132 -26.71 35.67 5.35
N PRO A 133 -27.20 36.84 5.81
CA PRO A 133 -28.38 36.88 6.65
C PRO A 133 -29.69 36.69 5.85
N PRO A 134 -30.76 36.19 6.50
CA PRO A 134 -31.97 35.72 5.85
C PRO A 134 -32.93 36.84 5.43
N HIS A 135 -33.65 36.51 4.38
CA HIS A 135 -34.81 37.15 3.76
C HIS A 135 -35.89 37.50 4.78
N LEU A 136 -36.29 38.78 4.80
CA LEU A 136 -37.42 39.30 5.57
C LEU A 136 -38.58 39.53 4.59
N THR A 137 -39.44 38.53 4.47
CA THR A 137 -40.77 38.65 3.87
C THR A 137 -41.71 37.76 4.65
N ASP A 138 -42.56 38.39 5.47
CA ASP A 138 -43.87 37.87 5.81
C ASP A 138 -44.87 39.04 5.81
N GLN A 139 -46.13 38.72 5.53
CA GLN A 139 -47.07 39.43 4.67
C GLN A 139 -48.25 40.05 5.49
N PRO A 140 -49.33 40.60 4.88
CA PRO A 140 -50.24 41.56 5.53
C PRO A 140 -51.41 40.91 6.30
N HIS A 141 -52.13 41.71 7.11
CA HIS A 141 -53.61 41.89 7.10
C HIS A 141 -54.13 42.58 8.39
N GLY A 142 -55.10 43.49 8.25
CA GLY A 142 -56.12 43.74 9.29
C GLY A 142 -56.57 45.19 9.51
N HIS A 143 -57.69 45.58 8.89
CA HIS A 143 -58.56 46.70 9.28
C HIS A 143 -59.32 46.39 10.58
N PRO A 144 -59.85 47.39 11.31
CA PRO A 144 -61.20 47.92 11.03
C PRO A 144 -61.23 49.38 10.55
#